data_AF-A0A4P7WUQ4-F1
#
_entry.id   AF-A0A4P7WUQ4-F1
#
_cell.length_a   1.000
_cell.length_b   1.000
_cell.length_c   1.000
_cell.angle_alpha   90.00
_cell.angle_beta   90.00
_cell.angle_gamma   90.00
#
_symmetry.space_group_name_H-M   'P 1'
#
loop_
_entity.id
_entity.type
_entity.pdbx_description
1 polymer ?
#
loop_
_entity_poly.entity_id
_entity_poly.type
_entity_poly.pdbx_seq_one_letter_code
_entity_poly.pdbx_strand_id
1 'polypeptide(L)'
;MITTIFSKSKPINFLIVFSITLIAFFLLPFKYPDNVNPNLTILGNLGIFVLVFLSILVLNFIVIKNLLSQQNNYEILLFALFVLAIPQAFVNYKIVVSNFFILLAFRRLISVRSKKDVVKKLFDSGFLIGIAALFYFWAILFFPLTFIALLLFSETTVKYYLVPFVGLIAIVVIAICFSIIVYGDYFSALQIDPAVNFNFNSYNSLQFIIAITMLASFGIWSSLFYLRDIKKKMRSYRPSYKILFLTCVFAAVIVVFAPQKNGSEFLFLFAPLSVIVTNYIETIEDKWFKELFLGLLIIIPITLLVL
;
A
#
# COMPACT_ATOMS: atom_id res chain seq x y z
N MET A 1 -9.66 26.29 2.48
CA MET A 1 -10.94 25.73 3.01
C MET A 1 -10.97 24.20 3.12
N ILE A 2 -10.41 23.45 2.15
CA ILE A 2 -10.34 21.97 2.22
C ILE A 2 -9.40 21.49 3.34
N THR A 3 -8.35 22.26 3.61
CA THR A 3 -7.38 22.01 4.68
C THR A 3 -8.05 21.90 6.06
N THR A 4 -9.10 22.66 6.34
CA THR A 4 -9.76 22.67 7.67
C THR A 4 -10.67 21.45 7.91
N ILE A 5 -11.11 20.77 6.85
CA ILE A 5 -11.99 19.59 6.96
C ILE A 5 -11.19 18.36 7.36
N PHE A 6 -10.05 18.13 6.71
CA PHE A 6 -9.20 16.94 6.93
C PHE A 6 -8.13 17.13 8.02
N SER A 7 -7.95 18.36 8.53
CA SER A 7 -7.07 18.63 9.67
C SER A 7 -7.63 18.19 11.03
N LYS A 8 -8.84 17.63 11.05
CA LYS A 8 -9.44 17.02 12.26
C LYS A 8 -9.97 15.64 11.89
N SER A 9 -9.69 14.63 12.70
CA SER A 9 -10.22 13.27 12.52
C SER A 9 -11.72 13.19 12.81
N LYS A 10 -12.53 13.65 11.86
CA LYS A 10 -14.00 13.60 11.94
C LYS A 10 -14.57 12.39 11.18
N PRO A 11 -15.68 11.79 11.65
CA PRO A 11 -16.35 10.69 10.95
C PRO A 11 -16.70 11.01 9.50
N ILE A 12 -17.04 12.26 9.21
CA ILE A 12 -17.38 12.73 7.85
C ILE A 12 -16.24 12.49 6.83
N ASN A 13 -14.98 12.48 7.27
CA ASN A 13 -13.84 12.26 6.38
C ASN A 13 -13.85 10.84 5.80
N PHE A 14 -14.33 9.85 6.57
CA PHE A 14 -14.46 8.48 6.09
C PHE A 14 -15.59 8.34 5.06
N LEU A 15 -16.67 9.11 5.22
CA LEU A 15 -17.77 9.14 4.24
C LEU A 15 -17.28 9.75 2.91
N ILE A 16 -16.55 10.87 2.96
CA ILE A 16 -15.98 11.49 1.75
C ILE A 16 -15.04 10.50 1.04
N VAL A 17 -14.15 9.86 1.79
CA VAL A 17 -13.22 8.86 1.24
C VAL A 17 -13.96 7.67 0.65
N PHE A 18 -14.99 7.16 1.33
CA PHE A 18 -15.85 6.10 0.81
C PHE A 18 -16.48 6.52 -0.53
N SER A 19 -17.06 7.72 -0.60
CA SER A 19 -17.65 8.24 -1.83
C SER A 19 -16.63 8.36 -2.97
N ILE A 20 -15.42 8.87 -2.70
CA ILE A 20 -14.35 8.97 -3.71
C ILE A 20 -13.97 7.57 -4.23
N THR A 21 -13.75 6.61 -3.33
CA THR A 21 -13.42 5.24 -3.73
C THR A 21 -14.54 4.55 -4.49
N LEU A 22 -15.80 4.85 -4.13
CA LEU A 22 -16.98 4.31 -4.79
C LEU A 22 -17.11 4.88 -6.21
N ILE A 23 -16.86 6.17 -6.39
CA ILE A 23 -16.78 6.80 -7.72
C ILE A 23 -15.68 6.13 -8.56
N ALA A 24 -14.48 5.95 -8.01
CA ALA A 24 -13.38 5.28 -8.72
C ALA A 24 -13.77 3.85 -9.16
N PHE A 25 -14.43 3.10 -8.28
CA PHE A 25 -14.88 1.74 -8.58
C PHE A 25 -15.94 1.69 -9.68
N PHE A 26 -16.95 2.56 -9.63
CA PHE A 26 -17.98 2.61 -10.67
C PHE A 26 -17.44 3.10 -12.01
N LEU A 27 -16.42 3.96 -12.02
CA LEU A 27 -15.82 4.47 -13.26
C LEU A 27 -15.04 3.40 -14.05
N LEU A 28 -14.49 2.39 -13.37
CA LEU A 28 -13.68 1.36 -13.99
C LEU A 28 -14.36 0.68 -15.21
N PRO A 29 -15.58 0.10 -15.09
CA PRO A 29 -16.24 -0.55 -16.22
C PRO A 29 -16.65 0.41 -17.35
N PHE A 30 -16.93 1.69 -17.05
CA PHE A 30 -17.31 2.67 -18.08
C PHE A 30 -16.12 3.14 -18.90
N LYS A 31 -14.98 3.40 -18.26
CA LYS A 31 -13.78 3.92 -18.94
C LYS A 31 -12.86 2.85 -19.49
N TYR A 32 -12.80 1.70 -18.82
CA TYR A 32 -11.86 0.63 -19.15
C TYR A 32 -12.59 -0.71 -19.27
N PRO A 33 -13.57 -0.83 -20.18
CA PRO A 33 -14.38 -2.04 -20.31
C PRO A 33 -13.51 -3.28 -20.57
N ASP A 34 -12.46 -3.14 -21.39
CA ASP A 34 -11.55 -4.24 -21.75
C ASP A 34 -10.68 -4.74 -20.59
N ASN A 35 -10.53 -3.94 -19.53
CA ASN A 35 -9.73 -4.31 -18.35
C ASN A 35 -10.56 -5.04 -17.29
N VAL A 36 -11.89 -5.02 -17.38
CA VAL A 36 -12.75 -5.67 -16.39
C VAL A 36 -12.86 -7.16 -16.73
N ASN A 37 -12.60 -8.02 -15.75
CA ASN A 37 -12.77 -9.45 -15.94
C ASN A 37 -14.27 -9.79 -16.07
N PRO A 38 -14.77 -10.21 -17.25
CA PRO A 38 -16.19 -10.46 -17.47
C PRO A 38 -16.71 -11.68 -16.68
N ASN A 39 -15.80 -12.57 -16.26
CA ASN A 39 -16.14 -13.78 -15.52
C ASN A 39 -16.31 -13.54 -14.01
N LEU A 40 -15.98 -12.35 -13.51
CA LEU A 40 -16.09 -12.05 -12.10
C LEU A 40 -17.54 -11.73 -11.73
N THR A 41 -18.09 -12.46 -10.77
CA THR A 41 -19.46 -12.23 -10.30
C THR A 41 -19.60 -10.85 -9.67
N ILE A 42 -20.81 -10.31 -9.66
CA ILE A 42 -21.13 -9.03 -8.99
C ILE A 42 -20.66 -9.06 -7.52
N LEU A 43 -20.84 -10.20 -6.84
CA LEU A 43 -20.39 -10.40 -5.46
C LEU A 43 -18.86 -10.32 -5.35
N GLY A 44 -18.12 -10.90 -6.31
CA GLY A 44 -16.67 -10.78 -6.38
C GLY A 44 -16.20 -9.33 -6.52
N ASN A 45 -16.84 -8.57 -7.42
CA ASN A 45 -16.51 -7.15 -7.65
C ASN A 45 -16.77 -6.30 -6.39
N LEU A 46 -17.88 -6.55 -5.69
CA LEU A 46 -18.15 -5.92 -4.39
C LEU A 46 -17.10 -6.29 -3.34
N GLY A 47 -16.65 -7.54 -3.32
CA GLY A 47 -15.57 -8.00 -2.43
C GLY A 47 -14.26 -7.24 -2.66
N ILE A 48 -13.88 -6.99 -3.92
CA ILE A 48 -12.69 -6.20 -4.27
C ILE A 48 -12.84 -4.76 -3.75
N PHE A 49 -13.98 -4.12 -4.00
CA PHE A 49 -14.26 -2.77 -3.50
C PHE A 49 -14.12 -2.70 -1.96
N VAL A 50 -14.77 -3.63 -1.25
CA VAL A 50 -14.70 -3.71 0.21
C VAL A 50 -13.27 -3.89 0.69
N LEU A 51 -12.46 -4.73 0.04
CA LEU A 51 -11.06 -4.94 0.43
C LEU A 51 -10.18 -3.71 0.22
N VAL A 52 -10.38 -2.94 -0.86
CA VAL A 52 -9.66 -1.68 -1.06
C VAL A 52 -10.08 -0.65 0.00
N PHE A 53 -11.38 -0.52 0.29
CA PHE A 53 -11.84 0.37 1.34
C PHE A 53 -11.32 -0.04 2.73
N LEU A 54 -11.31 -1.34 3.04
CA LEU A 54 -10.70 -1.89 4.25
C LEU A 54 -9.19 -1.59 4.32
N SER A 55 -8.49 -1.61 3.19
CA SER A 55 -7.07 -1.24 3.12
C SER A 55 -6.83 0.21 3.58
N ILE A 56 -7.73 1.13 3.20
CA ILE A 56 -7.69 2.53 3.67
C ILE A 56 -7.94 2.62 5.18
N LEU A 57 -8.91 1.88 5.71
CA LEU A 57 -9.18 1.86 7.15
C LEU A 57 -8.02 1.27 7.95
N VAL A 58 -7.40 0.21 7.43
CA VAL A 58 -6.19 -0.39 8.01
C VAL A 58 -5.03 0.62 8.00
N LEU A 59 -4.85 1.36 6.90
CA LEU A 59 -3.83 2.41 6.81
C LEU A 59 -4.03 3.48 7.89
N ASN A 60 -5.26 4.00 8.03
CA ASN A 60 -5.59 4.97 9.06
C ASN A 60 -5.27 4.44 10.47
N PHE A 61 -5.67 3.19 10.75
CA PHE A 61 -5.37 2.53 12.03
C PHE A 61 -3.85 2.45 12.29
N ILE A 62 -3.06 2.12 11.25
CA ILE A 62 -1.59 2.07 11.34
C ILE A 62 -1.02 3.45 11.65
N VAL A 63 -1.50 4.49 10.96
CA VAL A 63 -1.00 5.87 11.10
C VAL A 63 -1.30 6.44 12.49
N ILE A 64 -2.55 6.33 12.95
CA ILE A 64 -2.97 6.80 14.27
C ILE A 64 -2.18 6.07 15.37
N LYS A 65 -2.14 4.74 15.33
CA LYS A 65 -1.52 3.93 16.39
C LYS A 65 -0.01 4.13 16.48
N ASN A 66 0.64 4.43 15.35
CA ASN A 66 2.09 4.59 15.29
C ASN A 66 2.56 6.04 15.24
N LEU A 67 1.65 7.03 15.35
CA LEU A 67 1.92 8.48 15.23
C LEU A 67 2.78 8.78 14.00
N LEU A 68 2.37 8.23 12.86
CA LEU A 68 3.06 8.45 11.59
C LEU A 68 2.66 9.77 10.93
N SER A 69 1.59 10.44 11.38
CA SER A 69 1.24 11.83 11.03
C SER A 69 0.76 12.58 12.27
N GLN A 70 0.48 13.87 12.15
CA GLN A 70 -0.03 14.74 13.22
C GLN A 70 -1.54 14.57 13.48
N GLN A 71 -2.08 13.34 13.42
CA GLN A 71 -3.49 13.03 13.69
C GLN A 71 -4.50 13.75 12.76
N ASN A 72 -4.05 14.10 11.56
CA ASN A 72 -4.95 14.51 10.48
C ASN A 72 -5.40 13.29 9.69
N ASN A 73 -6.40 13.47 8.82
CA ASN A 73 -6.92 12.41 7.95
C ASN A 73 -6.52 12.62 6.48
N TYR A 74 -5.41 13.30 6.19
CA TYR A 74 -4.99 13.52 4.81
C TYR A 74 -4.52 12.23 4.13
N GLU A 75 -3.97 11.27 4.87
CA GLU A 75 -3.47 10.00 4.32
C GLU A 75 -4.58 9.14 3.70
N ILE A 76 -5.78 9.12 4.32
CA ILE A 76 -6.92 8.40 3.75
C ILE A 76 -7.49 9.10 2.53
N LEU A 77 -7.49 10.44 2.52
CA LEU A 77 -7.90 11.22 1.36
C LEU A 77 -6.95 10.99 0.19
N LEU A 78 -5.64 11.09 0.42
CA LEU A 78 -4.63 10.89 -0.61
C LEU A 78 -4.65 9.47 -1.17
N PHE A 79 -4.82 8.45 -0.32
CA PHE A 79 -4.99 7.08 -0.80
C PHE A 79 -6.20 6.98 -1.75
N ALA A 80 -7.35 7.52 -1.35
CA ALA A 80 -8.56 7.50 -2.16
C ALA A 80 -8.39 8.26 -3.49
N LEU A 81 -7.67 9.38 -3.47
CA LEU A 81 -7.34 10.16 -4.67
C LEU A 81 -6.36 9.43 -5.60
N PHE A 82 -5.41 8.66 -5.06
CA PHE A 82 -4.53 7.82 -5.89
C PHE A 82 -5.29 6.67 -6.55
N VAL A 83 -6.22 6.05 -5.82
CA VAL A 83 -7.15 5.06 -6.39
C VAL A 83 -8.05 5.70 -7.45
N LEU A 84 -8.48 6.95 -7.26
CA LEU A 84 -9.25 7.69 -8.25
C LEU A 84 -8.43 8.02 -9.51
N ALA A 85 -7.15 8.35 -9.36
CA ALA A 85 -6.25 8.62 -10.48
C ALA A 85 -5.94 7.37 -11.31
N ILE A 86 -5.86 6.19 -10.65
CA ILE A 86 -5.62 4.89 -11.28
C ILE A 86 -6.72 3.91 -10.84
N PRO A 87 -7.95 4.00 -11.40
CA PRO A 87 -9.04 3.06 -11.08
C PRO A 87 -8.68 1.61 -11.42
N GLN A 88 -7.72 1.39 -12.33
CA GLN A 88 -7.21 0.08 -12.69
C GLN A 88 -6.62 -0.69 -11.49
N ALA A 89 -6.39 -0.02 -10.35
CA ALA A 89 -6.09 -0.63 -9.05
C ALA A 89 -7.07 -1.76 -8.64
N PHE A 90 -8.32 -1.69 -9.09
CA PHE A 90 -9.37 -2.69 -8.81
C PHE A 90 -9.34 -3.91 -9.75
N VAL A 91 -8.61 -3.87 -10.86
CA VAL A 91 -8.68 -4.88 -11.94
C VAL A 91 -8.22 -6.26 -11.46
N ASN A 92 -7.09 -6.32 -10.77
CA ASN A 92 -6.51 -7.59 -10.35
C ASN A 92 -6.84 -7.89 -8.88
N TYR A 93 -7.85 -8.72 -8.67
CA TYR A 93 -8.28 -9.12 -7.32
C TYR A 93 -7.14 -9.77 -6.50
N LYS A 94 -6.22 -10.50 -7.14
CA LYS A 94 -5.09 -11.13 -6.45
C LYS A 94 -4.15 -10.07 -5.89
N ILE A 95 -3.88 -9.00 -6.64
CA ILE A 95 -3.05 -7.88 -6.19
C ILE A 95 -3.75 -7.12 -5.06
N VAL A 96 -5.06 -6.92 -5.14
CA VAL A 96 -5.85 -6.29 -4.06
C VAL A 96 -5.75 -7.07 -2.76
N VAL A 97 -5.97 -8.39 -2.81
CA VAL A 97 -5.86 -9.28 -1.65
C VAL A 97 -4.43 -9.29 -1.11
N SER A 98 -3.44 -9.41 -1.99
CA SER A 98 -2.02 -9.39 -1.64
C SER A 98 -1.63 -8.10 -0.91
N ASN A 99 -2.00 -6.94 -1.45
CA ASN A 99 -1.76 -5.64 -0.84
C ASN A 99 -2.39 -5.52 0.55
N PHE A 100 -3.63 -6.00 0.72
CA PHE A 100 -4.28 -5.99 2.03
C PHE A 100 -3.47 -6.79 3.08
N PHE A 101 -2.98 -7.98 2.72
CA PHE A 101 -2.12 -8.76 3.62
C PHE A 101 -0.76 -8.10 3.88
N ILE A 102 -0.17 -7.43 2.89
CA ILE A 102 1.04 -6.62 3.10
C ILE A 102 0.80 -5.48 4.09
N LEU A 103 -0.36 -4.80 4.03
CA LEU A 103 -0.70 -3.77 5.01
C LEU A 103 -0.85 -4.33 6.44
N LEU A 104 -1.43 -5.52 6.58
CA LEU A 104 -1.48 -6.22 7.87
C LEU A 104 -0.10 -6.63 8.36
N ALA A 105 0.78 -7.11 7.47
CA ALA A 105 2.17 -7.43 7.81
C ALA A 105 2.94 -6.17 8.25
N PHE A 106 2.76 -5.07 7.53
CA PHE A 106 3.35 -3.77 7.85
C PHE A 106 2.88 -3.26 9.22
N ARG A 107 1.59 -3.38 9.53
CA ARG A 107 1.05 -3.09 10.88
C ARG A 107 1.79 -3.86 11.96
N ARG A 108 2.01 -5.16 11.77
CA ARG A 108 2.71 -6.03 12.73
C ARG A 108 4.17 -5.61 12.88
N LEU A 109 4.86 -5.32 11.77
CA LEU A 109 6.25 -4.86 11.75
C LEU A 109 6.46 -3.57 12.53
N ILE A 110 5.68 -2.52 12.26
CA ILE A 110 5.85 -1.24 12.97
C ILE A 110 5.56 -1.40 14.47
N SER A 111 4.60 -2.26 14.81
CA SER A 111 4.21 -2.49 16.20
C SER A 111 5.28 -3.20 17.05
N VAL A 112 6.33 -3.76 16.45
CA VAL A 112 7.48 -4.35 17.16
C VAL A 112 8.10 -3.33 18.13
N ARG A 113 8.05 -2.03 17.78
CA ARG A 113 8.43 -0.89 18.65
C ARG A 113 7.98 -1.03 20.09
N SER A 114 6.75 -1.53 20.31
CA SER A 114 6.17 -1.58 21.65
C SER A 114 6.81 -2.64 22.56
N LYS A 115 7.72 -3.49 22.04
CA LYS A 115 8.39 -4.60 22.73
C LYS A 115 7.48 -5.65 23.39
N LYS A 116 6.17 -5.56 23.14
CA LYS A 116 5.16 -6.53 23.58
C LYS A 116 5.00 -7.60 22.50
N ASP A 117 4.97 -8.87 22.89
CA ASP A 117 4.73 -10.00 21.99
C ASP A 117 5.56 -9.98 20.70
N VAL A 118 6.85 -9.67 20.81
CA VAL A 118 7.75 -9.48 19.65
C VAL A 118 7.77 -10.74 18.78
N VAL A 119 7.91 -11.92 19.39
CA VAL A 119 7.88 -13.21 18.67
C VAL A 119 6.60 -13.38 17.87
N LYS A 120 5.43 -13.12 18.47
CA LYS A 120 4.14 -13.24 17.78
C LYS A 120 4.05 -12.28 16.60
N LYS A 121 4.47 -11.03 16.77
CA LYS A 121 4.44 -10.02 15.70
C LYS A 121 5.34 -10.40 14.52
N LEU A 122 6.54 -10.90 14.79
CA LEU A 122 7.48 -11.32 13.75
C LEU A 122 6.98 -12.56 13.00
N PHE A 123 6.39 -13.51 13.72
CA PHE A 123 5.76 -14.68 13.13
C PHE A 123 4.59 -14.26 12.23
N ASP A 124 3.68 -13.43 12.76
CA ASP A 124 2.54 -12.88 12.03
C ASP A 124 3.01 -12.13 10.77
N SER A 125 4.07 -11.32 10.85
CA SER A 125 4.61 -10.60 9.69
C SER A 125 5.12 -11.55 8.59
N GLY A 126 5.91 -12.57 8.94
CA GLY A 126 6.38 -13.57 7.96
C GLY A 126 5.23 -14.37 7.35
N PHE A 127 4.28 -14.79 8.18
CA PHE A 127 3.09 -15.52 7.77
C PHE A 127 2.20 -14.71 6.81
N LEU A 128 1.92 -13.44 7.13
CA LEU A 128 1.09 -12.55 6.30
C LEU A 128 1.76 -12.20 4.96
N ILE A 129 3.08 -11.97 4.94
CA ILE A 129 3.82 -11.75 3.68
C ILE A 129 3.79 -13.01 2.82
N GLY A 130 3.92 -14.19 3.45
CA GLY A 130 3.79 -15.45 2.74
C GLY A 130 2.39 -15.64 2.12
N ILE A 131 1.31 -15.32 2.84
CA ILE A 131 -0.05 -15.31 2.26
C ILE A 131 -0.12 -14.35 1.08
N ALA A 132 0.40 -13.13 1.22
CA ALA A 132 0.41 -12.15 0.15
C ALA A 132 1.13 -12.67 -1.12
N ALA A 133 2.23 -13.42 -0.93
CA ALA A 133 3.01 -14.01 -2.01
C ALA A 133 2.27 -15.14 -2.75
N LEU A 134 1.36 -15.87 -2.08
CA LEU A 134 0.50 -16.87 -2.75
C LEU A 134 -0.46 -16.25 -3.75
N PHE A 135 -0.94 -15.02 -3.49
CA PHE A 135 -1.80 -14.29 -4.42
C PHE A 135 -0.99 -13.56 -5.49
N TYR A 136 0.15 -12.98 -5.12
CA TYR A 136 1.01 -12.25 -6.03
C TYR A 136 2.48 -12.45 -5.66
N PHE A 137 3.20 -13.24 -6.45
CA PHE A 137 4.55 -13.71 -6.17
C PHE A 137 5.50 -12.59 -5.69
N TRP A 138 5.53 -11.46 -6.41
CA TRP A 138 6.43 -10.33 -6.11
C TRP A 138 6.19 -9.65 -4.75
N ALA A 139 5.06 -9.92 -4.07
CA ALA A 139 4.85 -9.46 -2.70
C ALA A 139 5.87 -10.05 -1.71
N ILE A 140 6.56 -11.15 -2.07
CA ILE A 140 7.67 -11.71 -1.31
C ILE A 140 8.83 -10.71 -1.11
N LEU A 141 8.96 -9.69 -1.97
CA LEU A 141 9.96 -8.63 -1.83
C LEU A 141 9.80 -7.83 -0.53
N PHE A 142 8.64 -7.85 0.12
CA PHE A 142 8.48 -7.24 1.45
C PHE A 142 9.10 -8.09 2.57
N PHE A 143 9.47 -9.35 2.34
CA PHE A 143 10.02 -10.23 3.37
C PHE A 143 11.35 -9.72 3.97
N PRO A 144 12.32 -9.23 3.17
CA PRO A 144 13.52 -8.54 3.68
C PRO A 144 13.23 -7.39 4.67
N LEU A 145 12.09 -6.71 4.52
CA LEU A 145 11.69 -5.61 5.40
C LEU A 145 11.52 -6.06 6.86
N THR A 146 11.23 -7.35 7.09
CA THR A 146 11.12 -7.91 8.44
C THR A 146 12.45 -7.85 9.20
N PHE A 147 13.57 -8.15 8.54
CA PHE A 147 14.91 -8.07 9.12
C PHE A 147 15.38 -6.62 9.26
N ILE A 148 15.09 -5.80 8.26
CA ILE A 148 15.42 -4.37 8.33
C ILE A 148 14.68 -3.72 9.50
N ALA A 149 13.43 -4.11 9.77
CA ALA A 149 12.69 -3.64 10.94
C ALA A 149 13.40 -4.01 12.26
N LEU A 150 13.88 -5.26 12.40
CA LEU A 150 14.64 -5.69 13.60
C LEU A 150 15.91 -4.86 13.80
N LEU A 151 16.68 -4.65 12.73
CA LEU A 151 17.89 -3.82 12.76
C LEU A 151 17.56 -2.37 13.17
N LEU A 152 16.50 -1.80 12.60
CA LEU A 152 16.08 -0.42 12.88
C LEU A 152 15.55 -0.24 14.31
N PHE A 153 14.92 -1.28 14.89
CA PHE A 153 14.52 -1.29 16.31
C PHE A 153 15.66 -1.69 17.26
N SER A 154 16.85 -1.98 16.73
CA SER A 154 18.03 -2.40 17.50
C SER A 154 17.79 -3.68 18.31
N GLU A 155 17.02 -4.62 17.75
CA GLU A 155 16.77 -5.93 18.33
C GLU A 155 17.92 -6.89 17.95
N THR A 156 18.70 -7.32 18.94
CA THR A 156 19.91 -8.15 18.75
C THR A 156 19.69 -9.63 19.03
N THR A 157 18.52 -10.01 19.55
CA THR A 157 18.21 -11.40 19.90
C THR A 157 18.16 -12.27 18.64
N VAL A 158 19.11 -13.20 18.49
CA VAL A 158 19.23 -14.11 17.34
C VAL A 158 17.93 -14.87 17.05
N LYS A 159 17.24 -15.33 18.10
CA LYS A 159 15.95 -16.02 17.98
C LYS A 159 14.93 -15.23 17.15
N TYR A 160 14.91 -13.92 17.24
CA TYR A 160 13.94 -13.07 16.53
C TYR A 160 14.16 -13.06 15.02
N TYR A 161 15.39 -13.27 14.55
CA TYR A 161 15.68 -13.34 13.12
C TYR A 161 15.16 -14.64 12.50
N LEU A 162 15.04 -15.73 13.26
CA LEU A 162 14.50 -17.00 12.74
C LEU A 162 12.97 -17.00 12.68
N VAL A 163 12.30 -16.24 13.54
CA VAL A 163 10.84 -16.29 13.71
C VAL A 163 10.04 -15.93 12.43
N PRO A 164 10.39 -14.89 11.65
CA PRO A 164 9.72 -14.61 10.38
C PRO A 164 9.81 -15.76 9.37
N PHE A 165 10.93 -16.48 9.33
CA PHE A 165 11.08 -17.67 8.48
C PHE A 165 10.12 -18.77 8.88
N VAL A 166 9.92 -19.00 10.19
CA VAL A 166 8.94 -19.99 10.67
C VAL A 166 7.53 -19.62 10.21
N GLY A 167 7.17 -18.34 10.25
CA GLY A 167 5.88 -17.86 9.73
C GLY A 167 5.70 -18.09 8.23
N LEU A 168 6.75 -17.83 7.44
CA LEU A 168 6.75 -18.08 5.99
C LEU A 168 6.67 -19.59 5.69
N ILE A 169 7.47 -20.41 6.35
CA ILE A 169 7.47 -21.87 6.16
C ILE A 169 6.09 -22.45 6.50
N ALA A 170 5.45 -21.95 7.55
CA ALA A 170 4.11 -22.40 7.92
C ALA A 170 3.10 -22.22 6.76
N ILE A 171 3.14 -21.07 6.06
CA ILE A 171 2.23 -20.87 4.93
C ILE A 171 2.61 -21.73 3.72
N VAL A 172 3.91 -21.97 3.48
CA VAL A 172 4.38 -22.83 2.39
C VAL A 172 3.92 -24.27 2.60
N VAL A 173 4.04 -24.78 3.83
CA VAL A 173 3.56 -26.13 4.18
C VAL A 173 2.05 -26.22 4.00
N ILE A 174 1.28 -25.23 4.48
CA ILE A 174 -0.18 -25.19 4.29
C ILE A 174 -0.55 -25.17 2.81
N ALA A 175 0.15 -24.38 1.99
CA ALA A 175 -0.08 -24.29 0.56
C ALA A 175 0.23 -25.61 -0.15
N ILE A 176 1.31 -26.30 0.21
CA ILE A 176 1.64 -27.64 -0.33
C ILE A 176 0.54 -28.64 0.04
N CYS A 177 0.11 -28.68 1.31
CA CYS A 177 -0.98 -29.55 1.74
C CYS A 177 -2.27 -29.28 0.94
N PHE A 178 -2.60 -27.99 0.73
CA PHE A 178 -3.73 -27.60 -0.10
C PHE A 178 -3.56 -28.04 -1.56
N SER A 179 -2.35 -27.92 -2.11
CA SER A 179 -2.01 -28.33 -3.47
C SER A 179 -2.25 -29.82 -3.70
N ILE A 180 -1.80 -30.65 -2.76
CA ILE A 180 -1.95 -32.11 -2.84
C ILE A 180 -3.43 -32.51 -2.84
N ILE A 181 -4.23 -31.86 -1.98
CA ILE A 181 -5.66 -32.19 -1.82
C ILE A 181 -6.49 -31.73 -3.02
N VAL A 182 -6.23 -30.52 -3.53
CA VAL A 182 -7.10 -29.87 -4.53
C VAL A 182 -6.61 -30.10 -5.97
N TYR A 183 -5.30 -30.04 -6.19
CA TYR A 183 -4.71 -30.10 -7.52
C TYR A 183 -3.97 -31.42 -7.79
N GLY A 184 -3.76 -32.25 -6.77
CA GLY A 184 -3.05 -33.53 -6.91
C GLY A 184 -1.55 -33.40 -7.16
N ASP A 185 -0.98 -32.21 -6.91
CA ASP A 185 0.44 -31.91 -7.08
C ASP A 185 1.01 -31.16 -5.85
N TYR A 186 2.31 -30.89 -5.86
CA TYR A 186 2.96 -30.23 -4.72
C TYR A 186 3.02 -28.70 -4.83
N PHE A 187 3.00 -28.14 -6.04
CA PHE A 187 3.47 -26.76 -6.26
C PHE A 187 2.45 -25.81 -6.89
N SER A 188 1.37 -26.29 -7.52
CA SER A 188 0.41 -25.41 -8.21
C SER A 188 -0.21 -24.35 -7.29
N ALA A 189 -0.47 -24.68 -6.02
CA ALA A 189 -1.03 -23.73 -5.05
C ALA A 189 -0.05 -22.60 -4.65
N LEU A 190 1.25 -22.78 -4.82
CA LEU A 190 2.26 -21.76 -4.49
C LEU A 190 2.32 -20.62 -5.52
N GLN A 191 1.77 -20.85 -6.73
CA GLN A 191 1.74 -19.88 -7.83
C GLN A 191 3.10 -19.17 -8.04
N ILE A 192 4.20 -19.95 -8.03
CA ILE A 192 5.55 -19.44 -8.20
C ILE A 192 5.71 -18.99 -9.66
N ASP A 193 5.64 -17.67 -9.87
CA ASP A 193 5.85 -17.04 -11.17
C ASP A 193 6.86 -15.90 -11.05
N PRO A 194 8.16 -16.18 -11.26
CA PRO A 194 9.22 -15.18 -11.20
C PRO A 194 9.33 -14.35 -12.50
N ALA A 195 8.32 -14.38 -13.37
CA ALA A 195 8.33 -13.58 -14.59
C ALA A 195 8.45 -12.08 -14.29
N VAL A 196 9.29 -11.41 -15.08
CA VAL A 196 9.49 -9.97 -15.07
C VAL A 196 9.23 -9.44 -16.46
N ASN A 197 8.63 -8.26 -16.55
CA ASN A 197 8.44 -7.58 -17.82
C ASN A 197 8.94 -6.14 -17.72
N PHE A 198 9.96 -5.77 -18.50
CA PHE A 198 10.48 -4.39 -18.55
C PHE A 198 9.91 -3.56 -19.71
N ASN A 199 8.87 -4.04 -20.39
CA ASN A 199 8.17 -3.27 -21.40
C ASN A 199 7.14 -2.33 -20.76
N PHE A 200 7.41 -1.02 -20.81
CA PHE A 200 6.56 0.02 -20.23
C PHE A 200 5.52 0.61 -21.20
N ASN A 201 5.36 0.04 -22.40
CA ASN A 201 4.44 0.57 -23.42
C ASN A 201 2.99 0.66 -22.92
N SER A 202 2.57 -0.23 -22.02
CA SER A 202 1.23 -0.19 -21.40
C SER A 202 0.96 1.09 -20.60
N TYR A 203 2.01 1.81 -20.17
CA TYR A 203 1.88 3.10 -19.48
C TYR A 203 1.89 4.30 -20.42
N ASN A 204 2.01 4.11 -21.74
CA ASN A 204 2.06 5.21 -22.71
C ASN A 204 0.67 5.82 -23.01
N SER A 205 -0.31 5.66 -22.13
CA SER A 205 -1.58 6.37 -22.21
C SER A 205 -1.46 7.72 -21.48
N LEU A 206 -2.18 8.74 -21.97
CA LEU A 206 -2.18 10.06 -21.34
C LEU A 206 -2.54 9.99 -19.84
N GLN A 207 -3.52 9.15 -19.49
CA GLN A 207 -3.93 8.94 -18.10
C GLN A 207 -2.78 8.38 -17.25
N PHE A 208 -2.10 7.31 -17.70
CA PHE A 208 -0.99 6.73 -16.94
C PHE A 208 0.19 7.68 -16.84
N ILE A 209 0.54 8.41 -17.91
CA ILE A 209 1.62 9.40 -17.88
C ILE A 209 1.31 10.47 -16.83
N ILE A 210 0.11 11.05 -16.83
CA ILE A 210 -0.27 12.09 -15.87
C ILE A 210 -0.31 11.53 -14.44
N ALA A 211 -0.90 10.35 -14.24
CA ALA A 211 -1.00 9.74 -12.90
C ALA A 211 0.39 9.35 -12.35
N ILE A 212 1.25 8.74 -13.16
CA ILE A 212 2.61 8.34 -12.77
C ILE A 212 3.47 9.58 -12.52
N THR A 213 3.39 10.61 -13.37
CA THR A 213 4.13 11.86 -13.15
C THR A 213 3.67 12.57 -11.89
N MET A 214 2.38 12.58 -11.57
CA MET A 214 1.86 13.06 -10.29
C MET A 214 2.44 12.24 -9.13
N LEU A 215 2.29 10.91 -9.13
CA LEU A 215 2.81 10.07 -8.04
C LEU A 215 4.32 10.23 -7.86
N ALA A 216 5.09 10.28 -8.95
CA ALA A 216 6.53 10.40 -8.92
C ALA A 216 6.97 11.80 -8.47
N SER A 217 6.43 12.88 -9.05
CA SER A 217 6.85 14.25 -8.71
C SER A 217 6.53 14.60 -7.25
N PHE A 218 5.28 14.41 -6.84
CA PHE A 218 4.85 14.67 -5.46
C PHE A 218 5.49 13.68 -4.49
N GLY A 219 5.58 12.40 -4.86
CA GLY A 219 6.19 11.35 -4.04
C GLY A 219 7.68 11.56 -3.80
N ILE A 220 8.47 11.85 -4.84
CA ILE A 220 9.91 12.13 -4.74
C ILE A 220 10.13 13.41 -3.95
N TRP A 221 9.40 14.48 -4.27
CA TRP A 221 9.51 15.74 -3.54
C TRP A 221 9.23 15.55 -2.06
N SER A 222 8.07 15.01 -1.70
CA SER A 222 7.71 14.74 -0.30
C SER A 222 8.68 13.78 0.39
N SER A 223 9.24 12.80 -0.33
CA SER A 223 10.22 11.85 0.21
C SER A 223 11.52 12.53 0.66
N LEU A 224 12.02 13.51 -0.09
CA LEU A 224 13.24 14.25 0.27
C LEU A 224 13.07 15.00 1.60
N PHE A 225 11.94 15.70 1.76
CA PHE A 225 11.61 16.39 3.01
C PHE A 225 11.33 15.40 4.14
N TYR A 226 10.60 14.33 3.85
CA TYR A 226 10.29 13.27 4.81
C TYR A 226 11.56 12.72 5.46
N LEU A 227 12.56 12.33 4.65
CA LEU A 227 13.85 11.82 5.13
C LEU A 227 14.60 12.82 6.02
N ARG A 228 14.56 14.11 5.66
CA ARG A 228 15.16 15.19 6.46
C ARG A 228 14.48 15.32 7.81
N ASP A 229 13.15 15.23 7.83
CA ASP A 229 12.34 15.43 9.03
C ASP A 229 12.31 14.22 9.98
N ILE A 230 12.72 13.02 9.54
CA ILE A 230 12.90 11.85 10.43
C ILE A 230 13.79 12.21 11.63
N LYS A 231 14.85 13.01 11.43
CA LYS A 231 15.76 13.42 12.51
C LYS A 231 15.06 14.26 13.58
N LYS A 232 14.03 15.03 13.19
CA LYS A 232 13.24 15.88 14.10
C LYS A 232 12.24 15.08 14.94
N LYS A 233 11.88 13.86 14.51
CA LYS A 233 10.95 12.99 15.25
C LYS A 233 11.60 12.38 16.50
N MET A 234 10.78 12.07 17.50
CA MET A 234 11.21 11.42 18.75
C MET A 234 11.93 10.10 18.45
N ARG A 235 13.03 9.84 19.16
CA ARG A 235 13.97 8.73 18.87
C ARG A 235 13.28 7.36 18.77
N SER A 236 12.27 7.10 19.59
CA SER A 236 11.51 5.84 19.58
C SER A 236 10.65 5.64 18.33
N TYR A 237 10.24 6.72 17.65
CA TYR A 237 9.39 6.68 16.45
C TYR A 237 10.18 6.69 15.13
N ARG A 238 11.45 7.11 15.15
CA ARG A 238 12.32 7.15 13.95
C ARG A 238 12.40 5.82 13.19
N PRO A 239 12.50 4.64 13.85
CA PRO A 239 12.49 3.36 13.13
C PRO A 239 11.20 3.14 12.34
N SER A 240 10.03 3.47 12.92
CA SER A 240 8.73 3.36 12.25
C SER A 240 8.66 4.21 10.97
N TYR A 241 9.20 5.43 11.02
CA TYR A 241 9.30 6.33 9.86
C TYR A 241 10.23 5.77 8.77
N LYS A 242 11.39 5.21 9.15
CA LYS A 242 12.31 4.57 8.21
C LYS A 242 11.71 3.33 7.57
N ILE A 243 10.98 2.51 8.33
CA ILE A 243 10.29 1.32 7.82
C ILE A 243 9.22 1.72 6.80
N LEU A 244 8.42 2.76 7.07
CA LEU A 244 7.45 3.30 6.10
C LEU A 244 8.13 3.73 4.80
N PHE A 245 9.23 4.49 4.89
CA PHE A 245 9.97 4.92 3.70
C PHE A 245 10.49 3.73 2.89
N LEU A 246 11.06 2.73 3.56
CA LEU A 246 11.51 1.50 2.90
C LEU A 246 10.33 0.75 2.26
N THR A 247 9.17 0.65 2.91
CA THR A 247 7.95 0.09 2.29
C THR A 247 7.62 0.80 0.97
N CYS A 248 7.76 2.13 0.91
CA CYS A 248 7.57 2.89 -0.33
C CYS A 248 8.57 2.46 -1.42
N VAL A 249 9.85 2.31 -1.05
CA VAL A 249 10.90 1.86 -1.98
C VAL A 249 10.62 0.45 -2.49
N PHE A 250 10.29 -0.50 -1.61
CA PHE A 250 9.95 -1.87 -2.01
C PHE A 250 8.69 -1.91 -2.89
N ALA A 251 7.68 -1.08 -2.61
CA ALA A 251 6.51 -0.95 -3.46
C ALA A 251 6.84 -0.40 -4.85
N ALA A 252 7.71 0.61 -4.95
CA ALA A 252 8.17 1.13 -6.24
C ALA A 252 8.96 0.08 -7.04
N VAL A 253 9.78 -0.73 -6.35
CA VAL A 253 10.48 -1.88 -6.95
C VAL A 253 9.48 -2.90 -7.51
N ILE A 254 8.40 -3.21 -6.80
CA ILE A 254 7.34 -4.11 -7.30
C ILE A 254 6.71 -3.58 -8.59
N VAL A 255 6.41 -2.27 -8.68
CA VAL A 255 5.85 -1.66 -9.90
C VAL A 255 6.79 -1.87 -11.11
N VAL A 256 8.10 -1.76 -10.89
CA VAL A 256 9.09 -2.00 -11.95
C VAL A 256 9.14 -3.46 -12.37
N PHE A 257 9.18 -4.39 -11.40
CA PHE A 257 9.28 -5.84 -11.65
C PHE A 257 7.98 -6.51 -12.10
N ALA A 258 6.83 -5.86 -11.93
CA ALA A 258 5.53 -6.44 -12.23
C ALA A 258 5.46 -7.02 -13.66
N PRO A 259 5.03 -8.28 -13.83
CA PRO A 259 4.97 -8.94 -15.14
C PRO A 259 3.87 -8.34 -16.02
N GLN A 260 2.75 -7.96 -15.41
CA GLN A 260 1.65 -7.26 -16.05
C GLN A 260 1.63 -5.81 -15.57
N LYS A 261 1.70 -4.88 -16.52
CA LYS A 261 1.72 -3.43 -16.28
C LYS A 261 0.37 -2.83 -16.60
N ASN A 262 -0.63 -3.20 -15.80
CA ASN A 262 -2.03 -2.79 -16.03
C ASN A 262 -2.49 -1.71 -15.04
N GLY A 263 -1.59 -1.22 -14.18
CA GLY A 263 -1.89 -0.19 -13.18
C GLY A 263 -2.23 -0.73 -11.80
N SER A 264 -2.55 -2.03 -11.68
CA SER A 264 -2.96 -2.62 -10.40
C SER A 264 -1.81 -2.75 -9.40
N GLU A 265 -0.59 -2.94 -9.89
CA GLU A 265 0.66 -2.99 -9.14
C GLU A 265 0.96 -1.70 -8.34
N PHE A 266 0.44 -0.53 -8.77
CA PHE A 266 0.61 0.73 -8.05
C PHE A 266 -0.12 0.74 -6.69
N LEU A 267 -1.08 -0.17 -6.48
CA LEU A 267 -1.82 -0.27 -5.23
C LEU A 267 -0.87 -0.44 -4.01
N PHE A 268 0.23 -1.18 -4.16
CA PHE A 268 1.24 -1.34 -3.11
C PHE A 268 1.92 -0.02 -2.72
N LEU A 269 1.99 0.94 -3.65
CA LEU A 269 2.63 2.24 -3.45
C LEU A 269 1.70 3.24 -2.76
N PHE A 270 0.37 3.13 -2.96
CA PHE A 270 -0.59 4.13 -2.49
C PHE A 270 -0.54 4.35 -0.98
N ALA A 271 -0.45 3.28 -0.19
CA ALA A 271 -0.39 3.36 1.27
C ALA A 271 0.87 4.08 1.80
N PRO A 272 2.09 3.61 1.49
CA PRO A 272 3.28 4.29 2.02
C PRO A 272 3.43 5.70 1.44
N LEU A 273 3.09 5.92 0.18
CA LEU A 273 3.22 7.23 -0.47
C LEU A 273 2.22 8.24 0.09
N SER A 274 0.97 7.85 0.36
CA SER A 274 -0.02 8.77 0.94
C SER A 274 0.41 9.28 2.31
N VAL A 275 1.02 8.42 3.14
CA VAL A 275 1.53 8.82 4.46
C VAL A 275 2.75 9.73 4.34
N ILE A 276 3.66 9.47 3.40
CA ILE A 276 4.83 10.33 3.15
C ILE A 276 4.39 11.73 2.70
N VAL A 277 3.46 11.81 1.73
CA VAL A 277 2.93 13.08 1.22
C VAL A 277 2.14 13.82 2.30
N THR A 278 1.35 13.13 3.12
CA THR A 278 0.69 13.72 4.30
C THR A 278 1.69 14.36 5.26
N ASN A 279 2.79 13.69 5.60
CA ASN A 279 3.78 14.27 6.50
C ASN A 279 4.39 15.55 5.91
N TYR A 280 4.63 15.56 4.61
CA TYR A 280 5.13 16.77 3.96
C TYR A 280 4.11 17.92 4.04
N ILE A 281 2.84 17.66 3.72
CA ILE A 281 1.74 18.65 3.82
C ILE A 281 1.62 19.24 5.24
N GLU A 282 1.91 18.43 6.26
CA GLU A 282 1.89 18.88 7.66
C GLU A 282 3.08 19.79 8.02
N THR A 283 4.19 19.68 7.30
CA THR A 283 5.40 20.50 7.52
C THR A 283 5.41 21.81 6.74
N ILE A 284 4.48 22.01 5.79
CA ILE A 284 4.38 23.27 5.04
C ILE A 284 3.81 24.37 5.95
N GLU A 285 4.61 25.41 6.19
CA GLU A 285 4.22 26.59 6.99
C GLU A 285 3.35 27.57 6.15
N ASP A 286 3.71 27.77 4.88
CA ASP A 286 3.00 28.68 3.99
C ASP A 286 1.62 28.15 3.57
N LYS A 287 0.57 28.80 4.08
CA LYS A 287 -0.83 28.40 3.80
C LYS A 287 -1.16 28.37 2.31
N TRP A 288 -0.70 29.36 1.54
CA TRP A 288 -0.96 29.43 0.10
C TRP A 288 -0.33 28.25 -0.64
N PHE A 289 0.94 27.95 -0.35
CA PHE A 289 1.63 26.82 -0.98
C PHE A 289 1.02 25.48 -0.58
N LYS A 290 0.60 25.33 0.68
CA LYS A 290 -0.12 24.14 1.16
C LYS A 290 -1.44 23.91 0.42
N GLU A 291 -2.23 24.98 0.22
CA GLU A 291 -3.49 24.90 -0.51
C GLU A 291 -3.27 24.60 -1.99
N LEU A 292 -2.25 25.18 -2.62
CA LEU A 292 -1.87 24.87 -4.00
C LEU A 292 -1.43 23.41 -4.16
N PHE A 293 -0.56 22.93 -3.27
CA PHE A 293 -0.05 21.55 -3.30
C PHE A 293 -1.18 20.52 -3.14
N LEU A 294 -2.06 20.71 -2.16
CA LEU A 294 -3.25 19.88 -1.98
C LEU A 294 -4.25 20.03 -3.12
N GLY A 295 -4.44 21.26 -3.63
CA GLY A 295 -5.33 21.56 -4.74
C GLY A 295 -4.95 20.77 -5.99
N LEU A 296 -3.67 20.76 -6.36
CA LEU A 296 -3.17 19.96 -7.47
C LEU A 296 -3.40 18.46 -7.24
N LEU A 297 -3.13 17.96 -6.04
CA LEU A 297 -3.34 16.55 -5.70
C LEU A 297 -4.81 16.11 -5.80
N ILE A 298 -5.76 17.03 -5.69
CA ILE A 298 -7.20 16.78 -5.83
C ILE A 298 -7.67 16.97 -7.27
N ILE A 299 -7.24 18.07 -7.91
CA ILE A 299 -7.68 18.43 -9.26
C ILE A 299 -7.19 17.41 -10.29
N ILE A 300 -5.94 16.94 -10.19
CA ILE A 300 -5.38 16.01 -11.18
C ILE A 300 -6.22 14.71 -11.28
N PRO A 301 -6.49 13.95 -10.19
CA PRO A 301 -7.35 12.77 -10.26
C PRO A 301 -8.74 13.07 -10.82
N ILE A 302 -9.34 14.22 -10.49
CA ILE A 302 -10.66 14.61 -10.99
C ILE A 302 -10.63 14.88 -12.49
N THR A 303 -9.61 15.58 -12.99
CA THR A 303 -9.45 15.82 -14.44
C THR A 303 -9.23 14.53 -15.22
N LEU A 304 -8.54 13.55 -14.63
CA LEU A 304 -8.39 12.20 -15.20
C LEU A 304 -9.71 11.44 -15.28
N LEU A 305 -10.75 11.84 -14.53
CA LEU A 305 -12.10 11.28 -14.71
C LEU A 305 -12.80 11.79 -15.97
N VAL A 306 -12.38 12.92 -16.53
CA VAL A 306 -13.00 13.50 -17.72
C VAL A 306 -12.24 13.12 -19.00
N LEU A 307 -10.91 13.00 -18.91
CA LEU A 307 -10.01 12.55 -19.98
C LEU A 307 -10.13 11.06 -20.31
#